data_AF-A0A090S0G6-F1
#
_entry.id   AF-A0A090S0G6-F1
#
_cell.length_a   1.000
_cell.length_b   1.000
_cell.length_c   1.000
_cell.angle_alpha   90.00
_cell.angle_beta   90.00
_cell.angle_gamma   90.00
#
_symmetry.space_group_name_H-M   'P 1'
#
loop_
_entity.id
_entity.type
_entity.pdbx_description
1 polymer ?
#
loop_
_entity_poly.entity_id
_entity_poly.type
_entity_poly.pdbx_seq_one_letter_code
_entity_poly.pdbx_strand_id
1 'polypeptide(L)'
;MQLKELGAIDDNGITEHGRNLAPLPIDAIYADLVTKMPTKALKEVMIDLTAAICTTGKLYQLTSNEEALERLDIEEPFGCDAQIMVGLLRGESFSGVSVDQDALREAQGLSEQMRLVFELPSLEVASRYDRSEWIKQMINANPALLFVRRERRREALGNGLIEVLLGRSSRLKSNAESALVLSTHSLPGAV
;
A
#
# COMPACT_ATOMS: atom_id res chain seq x y z
N MET A 1 19.79 -3.12 -11.43
CA MET A 1 20.04 -4.36 -10.67
C MET A 1 18.79 -4.86 -9.92
N GLN A 2 17.60 -4.27 -10.06
CA GLN A 2 16.37 -4.72 -9.37
C GLN A 2 15.68 -5.94 -10.03
N LEU A 3 15.70 -6.08 -11.36
CA LEU A 3 14.90 -7.12 -12.03
C LEU A 3 15.43 -8.56 -11.82
N LYS A 4 16.75 -8.75 -11.63
CA LYS A 4 17.32 -10.07 -11.25
C LYS A 4 16.95 -10.43 -9.81
N GLU A 5 17.00 -9.46 -8.89
CA GLU A 5 16.64 -9.65 -7.47
C GLU A 5 15.14 -9.94 -7.30
N LEU A 6 14.29 -9.35 -8.14
CA LEU A 6 12.85 -9.64 -8.22
C LEU A 6 12.55 -10.98 -8.92
N GLY A 7 13.56 -11.69 -9.45
CA GLY A 7 13.36 -12.94 -10.20
C GLY A 7 12.65 -12.74 -11.54
N ALA A 8 12.54 -11.51 -12.05
CA ALA A 8 11.91 -11.20 -13.33
C ALA A 8 12.80 -11.59 -14.53
N ILE A 9 14.12 -11.63 -14.31
CA ILE A 9 15.11 -12.07 -15.29
C ILE A 9 16.12 -12.99 -14.63
N ASP A 10 16.58 -14.01 -15.37
CA ASP A 10 17.65 -14.91 -14.98
C ASP A 10 18.81 -14.85 -16.01
N ASP A 11 19.75 -15.78 -15.95
CA ASP A 11 20.88 -15.82 -16.89
C ASP A 11 20.48 -16.25 -18.31
N ASN A 12 19.25 -16.77 -18.50
CA ASN A 12 18.69 -17.19 -19.78
C ASN A 12 17.70 -16.16 -20.37
N GLY A 13 17.35 -15.10 -19.64
CA GLY A 13 16.47 -14.02 -20.12
C GLY A 13 15.26 -13.78 -19.21
N ILE A 14 14.09 -13.51 -19.79
CA ILE A 14 12.86 -13.20 -19.02
C ILE A 14 12.24 -14.49 -18.47
N THR A 15 12.02 -14.51 -17.15
CA THR A 15 11.40 -15.65 -16.45
C THR A 15 9.88 -15.65 -16.64
N GLU A 16 9.20 -16.73 -16.23
CA GLU A 16 7.73 -16.76 -16.18
C GLU A 16 7.17 -15.66 -15.26
N HIS A 17 7.82 -15.42 -14.11
CA HIS A 17 7.51 -14.30 -13.24
C HIS A 17 7.67 -12.96 -13.96
N GLY A 18 8.77 -12.76 -14.67
CA GLY A 18 9.00 -11.55 -15.47
C GLY A 18 7.96 -11.30 -16.55
N ARG A 19 7.45 -12.36 -17.19
CA ARG A 19 6.34 -12.26 -18.16
C ARG A 19 5.04 -11.85 -17.49
N ASN A 20 4.77 -12.29 -16.26
CA ASN A 20 3.59 -11.89 -15.49
C ASN A 20 3.68 -10.45 -14.96
N LEU A 21 4.89 -9.92 -14.76
CA LEU A 21 5.12 -8.53 -14.37
C LEU A 21 4.97 -7.54 -15.55
N ALA A 22 5.33 -7.97 -16.77
CA ALA A 22 5.39 -7.12 -17.96
C ALA A 22 4.08 -6.38 -18.38
N PRO A 23 2.86 -6.91 -18.18
CA PRO A 23 1.64 -6.22 -18.61
C PRO A 23 1.11 -5.18 -17.61
N LEU A 24 1.67 -5.08 -16.41
CA LEU A 24 1.12 -4.18 -15.37
C LEU A 24 1.72 -2.78 -15.49
N PRO A 25 0.90 -1.70 -15.56
CA PRO A 25 1.38 -0.33 -15.67
C PRO A 25 1.84 0.24 -14.31
N ILE A 26 2.63 -0.53 -13.56
CA ILE A 26 3.06 -0.21 -12.19
C ILE A 26 4.55 -0.53 -11.99
N ASP A 27 5.13 0.01 -10.92
CA ASP A 27 6.49 -0.31 -10.52
C ASP A 27 6.65 -1.81 -10.20
N ALA A 28 7.81 -2.36 -10.56
CA ALA A 28 8.13 -3.77 -10.41
C ALA A 28 8.03 -4.27 -8.95
N ILE A 29 8.28 -3.42 -7.96
CA ILE A 29 8.12 -3.77 -6.53
C ILE A 29 6.67 -4.12 -6.21
N TYR A 30 5.70 -3.33 -6.69
CA TYR A 30 4.29 -3.59 -6.40
C TYR A 30 3.76 -4.79 -7.19
N ALA A 31 4.20 -4.94 -8.44
CA ALA A 31 3.88 -6.10 -9.25
C ALA A 31 4.38 -7.41 -8.62
N ASP A 32 5.59 -7.40 -8.03
CA ASP A 32 6.14 -8.52 -7.27
C ASP A 32 5.33 -8.82 -5.99
N LEU A 33 4.90 -7.80 -5.24
CA LEU A 33 4.02 -7.99 -4.09
C LEU A 33 2.68 -8.64 -4.47
N VAL A 34 2.02 -8.15 -5.54
CA VAL A 34 0.73 -8.68 -6.03
C VAL A 34 0.85 -10.15 -6.43
N THR A 35 1.90 -10.49 -7.19
CA THR A 35 2.10 -11.86 -7.70
C THR A 35 2.43 -12.86 -6.57
N LYS A 36 3.10 -12.42 -5.51
CA LYS A 36 3.42 -13.24 -4.33
C LYS A 36 2.26 -13.46 -3.36
N MET A 37 1.12 -12.77 -3.51
CA MET A 37 -0.03 -13.00 -2.65
C MET A 37 -0.61 -14.41 -2.87
N PRO A 38 -0.70 -15.26 -1.82
CA PRO A 38 -0.94 -16.69 -2.00
C PRO A 38 -2.41 -17.03 -2.26
N THR A 39 -3.34 -16.16 -1.87
CA THR A 39 -4.77 -16.38 -2.06
C THR A 39 -5.36 -15.30 -2.95
N LYS A 40 -6.48 -15.64 -3.59
CA LYS A 40 -7.28 -14.72 -4.39
C LYS A 40 -7.63 -13.44 -3.63
N ALA A 41 -8.19 -13.57 -2.42
CA ALA A 41 -8.57 -12.43 -1.60
C ALA A 41 -7.40 -11.53 -1.22
N LEU A 42 -6.23 -12.11 -0.92
CA LEU A 42 -5.01 -11.35 -0.62
C LEU A 42 -4.45 -10.64 -1.86
N LYS A 43 -4.57 -11.27 -3.02
CA LYS A 43 -4.19 -10.65 -4.30
C LYS A 43 -5.10 -9.48 -4.64
N GLU A 44 -6.42 -9.63 -4.46
CA GLU A 44 -7.40 -8.56 -4.67
C GLU A 44 -7.09 -7.32 -3.80
N VAL A 45 -6.87 -7.49 -2.49
CA VAL A 45 -6.54 -6.34 -1.62
C VAL A 45 -5.17 -5.72 -1.96
N MET A 46 -4.19 -6.54 -2.36
CA MET A 46 -2.89 -6.01 -2.77
C MET A 46 -3.01 -5.20 -4.06
N ILE A 47 -3.84 -5.62 -5.02
CA ILE A 47 -4.15 -4.83 -6.22
C ILE A 47 -4.82 -3.52 -5.85
N ASP A 48 -5.81 -3.52 -4.96
CA ASP A 48 -6.50 -2.31 -4.54
C ASP A 48 -5.52 -1.31 -3.91
N LEU A 49 -4.68 -1.78 -2.99
CA LEU A 49 -3.65 -0.96 -2.37
C LEU A 49 -2.64 -0.43 -3.41
N THR A 50 -2.17 -1.28 -4.32
CA THR A 50 -1.23 -0.87 -5.37
C THR A 50 -1.83 0.21 -6.27
N ALA A 51 -3.09 0.04 -6.68
CA ALA A 51 -3.77 1.03 -7.51
C ALA A 51 -3.91 2.38 -6.79
N ALA A 52 -4.24 2.37 -5.50
CA ALA A 52 -4.29 3.56 -4.66
C ALA A 52 -2.93 4.27 -4.52
N ILE A 53 -1.84 3.51 -4.36
CA ILE A 53 -0.48 4.06 -4.24
C ILE A 53 0.01 4.65 -5.58
N CYS A 54 -0.33 4.01 -6.70
CA CYS A 54 0.11 4.43 -8.03
C CYS A 54 -0.68 5.60 -8.60
N THR A 55 -1.80 5.96 -7.98
CA THR A 55 -2.63 7.10 -8.40
C THR A 55 -1.88 8.42 -8.22
N THR A 56 -2.10 9.36 -9.12
CA THR A 56 -1.45 10.67 -9.04
C THR A 56 -2.03 11.50 -7.89
N GLY A 57 -1.17 11.97 -6.99
CA GLY A 57 -1.57 12.84 -5.87
C GLY A 57 -1.96 12.09 -4.62
N LYS A 58 -2.80 12.70 -3.77
CA LYS A 58 -3.28 12.09 -2.52
C LYS A 58 -4.74 11.64 -2.71
N LEU A 59 -4.99 10.36 -2.50
CA LEU A 59 -6.35 9.80 -2.54
C LEU A 59 -7.28 10.45 -1.51
N TYR A 60 -6.77 10.76 -0.33
CA TYR A 60 -7.54 11.39 0.73
C TYR A 60 -6.70 12.36 1.59
N GLN A 61 -7.41 13.18 2.36
CA GLN A 61 -6.87 14.05 3.39
C GLN A 61 -7.66 13.89 4.69
N LEU A 62 -6.97 14.01 5.82
CA LEU A 62 -7.60 14.02 7.13
C LEU A 62 -8.04 15.46 7.47
N THR A 63 -9.20 15.57 8.11
CA THR A 63 -9.68 16.82 8.69
C THR A 63 -8.89 17.21 9.95
N SER A 64 -9.02 18.46 10.38
CA SER A 64 -8.54 18.93 11.68
C SER A 64 -9.61 18.88 12.78
N ASN A 65 -10.82 18.38 12.48
CA ASN A 65 -11.90 18.23 13.46
C ASN A 65 -11.63 17.01 14.37
N GLU A 66 -11.37 17.25 15.65
CA GLU A 66 -11.05 16.23 16.66
C GLU A 66 -12.16 15.19 16.84
N GLU A 67 -13.43 15.59 16.89
CA GLU A 67 -14.56 14.66 17.05
C GLU A 67 -14.65 13.68 15.87
N ALA A 68 -14.41 14.19 14.65
CA ALA A 68 -14.40 13.35 13.46
C ALA A 68 -13.21 12.36 13.46
N LEU A 69 -12.06 12.77 13.99
CA LEU A 69 -10.88 11.92 14.14
C LEU A 69 -11.06 10.86 15.25
N GLU A 70 -11.76 11.18 16.34
CA GLU A 70 -12.13 10.20 17.36
C GLU A 70 -13.05 9.11 16.80
N ARG A 71 -14.03 9.48 15.98
CA ARG A 71 -14.88 8.50 15.27
C ARG A 71 -14.07 7.64 14.29
N LEU A 72 -13.13 8.27 13.57
CA LEU A 72 -12.24 7.57 12.66
C LEU A 72 -11.38 6.51 13.38
N ASP A 73 -10.96 6.76 14.61
CA ASP A 73 -10.21 5.79 15.43
C ASP A 73 -11.06 4.60 15.89
N ILE A 74 -12.40 4.72 15.86
CA ILE A 74 -13.33 3.61 16.08
C ILE A 74 -13.54 2.82 14.77
N GLU A 75 -13.74 3.52 13.65
CA GLU A 75 -14.00 2.93 12.33
C GLU A 75 -12.76 2.17 11.79
N GLU A 76 -11.57 2.73 12.00
CA GLU A 76 -10.30 2.10 11.64
C GLU A 76 -9.36 2.21 12.86
N PRO A 77 -9.34 1.15 13.71
CA PRO A 77 -8.66 1.18 15.00
C PRO A 77 -7.17 0.85 14.93
N PHE A 78 -6.60 0.55 13.75
CA PHE A 78 -5.19 0.17 13.64
C PHE A 78 -4.27 1.35 13.31
N GLY A 79 -4.81 2.50 12.89
CA GLY A 79 -4.01 3.64 12.43
C GLY A 79 -3.28 3.31 11.12
N CYS A 80 -3.98 2.67 10.20
CA CYS A 80 -3.44 2.08 8.98
C CYS A 80 -3.91 2.85 7.74
N ASP A 81 -3.03 3.69 7.19
CA ASP A 81 -3.32 4.47 5.98
C ASP A 81 -3.75 3.56 4.80
N ALA A 82 -3.11 2.40 4.64
CA ALA A 82 -3.45 1.40 3.62
C ALA A 82 -4.88 0.86 3.78
N GLN A 83 -5.37 0.70 5.01
CA GLN A 83 -6.73 0.20 5.26
C GLN A 83 -7.78 1.23 4.82
N ILE A 84 -7.54 2.53 5.07
CA ILE A 84 -8.40 3.59 4.54
C ILE A 84 -8.41 3.55 3.02
N MET A 85 -7.24 3.50 2.38
CA MET A 85 -7.14 3.50 0.92
C MET A 85 -7.94 2.36 0.29
N VAL A 86 -7.76 1.14 0.78
CA VAL A 86 -8.51 -0.03 0.30
C VAL A 86 -10.01 0.12 0.54
N GLY A 87 -10.41 0.57 1.74
CA GLY A 87 -11.82 0.78 2.07
C GLY A 87 -12.48 1.80 1.14
N LEU A 88 -11.82 2.93 0.91
CA LEU A 88 -12.29 3.97 -0.01
C LEU A 88 -12.48 3.45 -1.44
N LEU A 89 -11.51 2.69 -1.97
CA LEU A 89 -11.64 2.07 -3.30
C LEU A 89 -12.85 1.15 -3.37
N ARG A 90 -13.13 0.41 -2.30
CA ARG A 90 -14.27 -0.51 -2.16
C ARG A 90 -15.59 0.17 -1.77
N GLY A 91 -15.62 1.50 -1.75
CA GLY A 91 -16.84 2.29 -1.52
C GLY A 91 -17.18 2.52 -0.04
N GLU A 92 -16.27 2.22 0.88
CA GLU A 92 -16.42 2.61 2.28
C GLU A 92 -16.21 4.13 2.44
N SER A 93 -16.80 4.69 3.49
CA SER A 93 -16.61 6.08 3.88
C SER A 93 -16.14 6.14 5.33
N PHE A 94 -15.25 7.07 5.62
CA PHE A 94 -14.66 7.21 6.94
C PHE A 94 -14.88 8.63 7.47
N SER A 95 -15.22 8.74 8.75
CA SER A 95 -15.31 10.00 9.47
C SER A 95 -13.99 10.76 9.38
N GLY A 96 -14.08 12.07 9.14
CA GLY A 96 -12.88 12.92 9.07
C GLY A 96 -11.95 12.68 7.88
N VAL A 97 -12.36 11.86 6.91
CA VAL A 97 -11.64 11.62 5.66
C VAL A 97 -12.32 12.36 4.51
N SER A 98 -11.60 13.29 3.89
CA SER A 98 -12.02 13.93 2.64
C SER A 98 -11.34 13.25 1.47
N VAL A 99 -12.12 12.77 0.51
CA VAL A 99 -11.64 12.00 -0.63
C VAL A 99 -11.53 12.88 -1.87
N ASP A 100 -10.40 12.79 -2.57
CA ASP A 100 -10.30 13.34 -3.92
C ASP A 100 -11.01 12.39 -4.89
N GLN A 101 -12.13 12.83 -5.45
CA GLN A 101 -12.99 12.00 -6.29
C GLN A 101 -12.37 11.68 -7.64
N ASP A 102 -11.49 12.54 -8.16
CA ASP A 102 -10.83 12.28 -9.44
C ASP A 102 -9.71 11.24 -9.24
N ALA A 103 -8.92 11.40 -8.17
CA ALA A 103 -7.93 10.39 -7.77
C ALA A 103 -8.60 9.04 -7.44
N LEU A 104 -9.74 9.03 -6.74
CA LEU A 104 -10.47 7.79 -6.45
C LEU A 104 -10.91 7.07 -7.72
N ARG A 105 -11.45 7.78 -8.71
CA ARG A 105 -11.85 7.18 -9.99
C ARG A 105 -10.66 6.62 -10.77
N GLU A 106 -9.53 7.32 -10.76
CA GLU A 106 -8.28 6.84 -11.35
C GLU A 106 -7.83 5.53 -10.68
N ALA A 107 -7.79 5.51 -9.34
CA ALA A 107 -7.41 4.34 -8.55
C ALA A 107 -8.34 3.14 -8.82
N GLN A 108 -9.66 3.37 -8.85
CA GLN A 108 -10.65 2.33 -9.13
C GLN A 108 -10.48 1.78 -10.56
N GLY A 109 -10.28 2.66 -11.55
CA GLY A 109 -10.01 2.26 -12.93
C GLY A 109 -8.75 1.40 -13.06
N LEU A 110 -7.67 1.78 -12.37
CA LEU A 110 -6.43 1.00 -12.35
C LEU A 110 -6.61 -0.36 -11.64
N SER A 111 -7.34 -0.41 -10.52
CA SER A 111 -7.65 -1.68 -9.83
C SER A 111 -8.42 -2.64 -10.75
N GLU A 112 -9.45 -2.15 -11.46
CA GLU A 112 -10.21 -2.95 -12.43
C GLU A 112 -9.33 -3.47 -13.58
N GLN A 113 -8.46 -2.62 -14.15
CA GLN A 113 -7.51 -3.04 -15.19
C GLN A 113 -6.60 -4.17 -14.71
N MET A 114 -6.04 -4.04 -13.50
CA MET A 114 -5.19 -5.08 -12.91
C MET A 114 -5.97 -6.36 -12.61
N ARG A 115 -7.21 -6.26 -12.12
CA ARG A 115 -8.09 -7.42 -11.88
C ARG A 115 -8.36 -8.19 -13.16
N LEU A 116 -8.58 -7.51 -14.28
CA LEU A 116 -8.74 -8.16 -15.60
C LEU A 116 -7.49 -8.97 -16.00
N VAL A 117 -6.29 -8.41 -15.79
CA VAL A 117 -5.02 -9.11 -16.08
C VAL A 117 -4.85 -10.37 -15.24
N PHE A 118 -5.29 -10.34 -13.98
CA PHE A 118 -5.19 -11.47 -13.06
C PHE A 118 -6.44 -12.37 -13.02
N GLU A 119 -7.41 -12.14 -13.91
CA GLU A 119 -8.68 -12.87 -13.95
C GLU A 119 -9.43 -12.87 -12.60
N LEU A 120 -9.39 -11.74 -11.90
CA LEU A 120 -10.03 -11.54 -10.61
C LEU A 120 -11.43 -10.92 -10.75
N PRO A 121 -12.32 -11.09 -9.75
CA PRO A 121 -13.61 -10.42 -9.69
C PRO A 121 -13.46 -8.91 -9.74
N SER A 122 -14.52 -8.23 -10.20
CA SER A 122 -14.61 -6.78 -10.15
C SER A 122 -14.52 -6.27 -8.70
N LEU A 123 -14.15 -5.00 -8.58
CA LEU A 123 -13.96 -4.31 -7.31
C LEU A 123 -15.22 -4.31 -6.46
N GLU A 124 -16.40 -4.17 -7.08
CA GLU A 124 -17.70 -4.14 -6.42
C GLU A 124 -18.03 -5.41 -5.62
N VAL A 125 -17.47 -6.55 -6.00
CA VAL A 125 -17.70 -7.86 -5.36
C VAL A 125 -16.42 -8.41 -4.74
N ALA A 126 -15.50 -7.52 -4.34
CA ALA A 126 -14.23 -7.91 -3.75
C ALA A 126 -14.40 -8.78 -2.49
N SER A 127 -13.53 -9.78 -2.38
CA SER A 127 -13.52 -10.74 -1.30
C SER A 127 -13.12 -10.07 0.01
N ARG A 128 -13.68 -10.58 1.12
CA ARG A 128 -13.14 -10.29 2.46
C ARG A 128 -11.76 -10.94 2.60
N TYR A 129 -10.87 -10.30 3.34
CA TYR A 129 -9.50 -10.77 3.57
C TYR A 129 -9.14 -10.66 5.05
N ASP A 130 -8.14 -11.43 5.47
CA ASP A 130 -7.54 -11.31 6.80
C ASP A 130 -6.38 -10.31 6.74
N ARG A 131 -6.51 -9.19 7.46
CA ARG A 131 -5.48 -8.14 7.53
C ARG A 131 -4.15 -8.65 8.10
N SER A 132 -4.19 -9.51 9.12
CA SER A 132 -2.97 -10.02 9.76
C SER A 132 -2.19 -10.91 8.80
N GLU A 133 -2.91 -11.77 8.06
CA GLU A 133 -2.30 -12.59 7.03
C GLU A 133 -1.78 -11.74 5.87
N TRP A 134 -2.51 -10.71 5.45
CA TRP A 134 -2.05 -9.77 4.42
C TRP A 134 -0.73 -9.10 4.77
N ILE A 135 -0.60 -8.55 5.99
CA ILE A 135 0.63 -7.94 6.49
C ILE A 135 1.77 -8.95 6.52
N LYS A 136 1.52 -10.15 7.04
CA LYS A 136 2.51 -11.22 7.11
C LYS A 136 3.03 -11.61 5.73
N GLN A 137 2.14 -11.71 4.74
CA GLN A 137 2.54 -12.04 3.37
C GLN A 137 3.32 -10.91 2.70
N MET A 138 3.00 -9.64 2.96
CA MET A 138 3.82 -8.51 2.50
C MET A 138 5.23 -8.56 3.10
N ILE A 139 5.37 -8.85 4.40
CA ILE A 139 6.67 -9.00 5.06
C ILE A 139 7.46 -10.16 4.45
N ASN A 140 6.83 -11.31 4.24
CA ASN A 140 7.49 -12.47 3.64
C ASN A 140 7.92 -12.20 2.19
N ALA A 141 7.10 -11.47 1.43
CA ALA A 141 7.37 -11.13 0.04
C ALA A 141 8.53 -10.16 -0.11
N ASN A 142 8.61 -9.16 0.78
CA ASN A 142 9.68 -8.17 0.81
C ASN A 142 9.96 -7.65 2.24
N PRO A 143 10.91 -8.26 2.96
CA PRO A 143 11.27 -7.85 4.31
C PRO A 143 11.82 -6.42 4.41
N ALA A 144 12.34 -5.85 3.31
CA ALA A 144 12.87 -4.48 3.32
C ALA A 144 11.77 -3.41 3.50
N LEU A 145 10.49 -3.79 3.37
CA LEU A 145 9.36 -2.89 3.66
C LEU A 145 9.08 -2.77 5.16
N LEU A 146 9.69 -3.60 6.02
CA LEU A 146 9.49 -3.57 7.47
C LEU A 146 10.45 -2.57 8.12
N PHE A 147 9.88 -1.53 8.74
CA PHE A 147 10.62 -0.49 9.44
C PHE A 147 10.33 -0.56 10.94
N VAL A 148 11.36 -0.35 11.75
CA VAL A 148 11.28 -0.31 13.21
C VAL A 148 11.57 1.11 13.68
N ARG A 149 10.78 1.59 14.65
CA ARG A 149 10.92 2.91 15.24
C ARG A 149 12.28 3.06 15.92
N ARG A 150 12.91 4.23 15.77
CA ARG A 150 14.21 4.51 16.39
C ARG A 150 14.01 4.85 17.86
N GLU A 151 14.79 4.22 18.73
CA GLU A 151 14.70 4.38 20.19
C GLU A 151 14.91 5.84 20.63
N ARG A 152 15.94 6.51 20.08
CA ARG A 152 16.31 7.89 20.45
C ARG A 152 15.54 8.98 19.68
N ARG A 153 14.87 8.62 18.58
CA ARG A 153 14.23 9.55 17.65
C ARG A 153 12.90 8.95 17.19
N ARG A 154 11.87 9.04 18.04
CA ARG A 154 10.62 8.30 17.83
C ARG A 154 9.87 8.71 16.57
N GLU A 155 10.12 9.88 15.99
CA GLU A 155 9.53 10.31 14.71
C GLU A 155 10.16 9.64 13.48
N ALA A 156 11.28 8.93 13.66
CA ALA A 156 11.99 8.21 12.62
C ALA A 156 11.78 6.69 12.73
N LEU A 157 11.74 6.02 11.58
CA LEU A 157 11.81 4.57 11.48
C LEU A 157 12.94 4.14 10.54
N GLY A 158 13.52 2.97 10.78
CA GLY A 158 14.56 2.41 9.91
C GLY A 158 14.37 0.92 9.68
N ASN A 159 14.79 0.45 8.51
CA ASN A 159 14.80 -0.97 8.12
C ASN A 159 16.22 -1.58 8.06
N GLY A 160 17.23 -0.83 8.53
CA GLY A 160 18.65 -1.20 8.46
C GLY A 160 19.37 -0.74 7.19
N LEU A 161 18.64 -0.31 6.17
CA LEU A 161 19.20 0.22 4.92
C LEU A 161 19.02 1.74 4.82
N ILE A 162 17.82 2.22 5.12
CA ILE A 162 17.47 3.64 5.10
C ILE A 162 16.69 4.03 6.36
N GLU A 163 16.65 5.33 6.64
CA GLU A 163 15.80 5.94 7.66
C GLU A 163 14.74 6.81 6.97
N VAL A 164 13.51 6.76 7.48
CA VAL A 164 12.38 7.57 7.01
C VAL A 164 11.76 8.32 8.18
N LEU A 165 11.21 9.50 7.88
CA LEU A 165 10.43 10.29 8.84
C LEU A 165 8.95 10.07 8.60
N LEU A 166 8.19 9.99 9.69
CA LEU A 166 6.75 9.87 9.60
C LEU A 166 6.16 11.13 8.96
N GLY A 167 5.33 10.94 7.93
CA GLY A 167 4.59 12.03 7.31
C GLY A 167 3.59 12.65 8.28
N ARG A 168 3.42 13.98 8.23
CA ARG A 168 2.49 14.70 9.12
C ARG A 168 1.04 14.20 9.04
N SER A 169 0.65 13.62 7.91
CA SER A 169 -0.68 13.09 7.67
C SER A 169 -0.80 11.58 7.87
N SER A 170 0.25 10.90 8.36
CA SER A 170 0.17 9.46 8.62
C SER A 170 -0.65 9.19 9.87
N ARG A 171 -1.45 8.13 9.82
CA ARG A 171 -2.21 7.64 10.98
C ARG A 171 -1.46 6.70 11.91
N LEU A 172 -0.17 6.43 11.64
CA LEU A 172 0.60 5.50 12.46
C LEU A 172 0.57 5.92 13.93
N LYS A 173 0.02 5.04 14.78
CA LYS A 173 -0.14 5.31 16.21
C LYS A 173 1.21 5.53 16.90
N SER A 174 1.21 6.40 17.91
CA SER A 174 2.42 6.76 18.67
C SER A 174 3.05 5.57 19.43
N ASN A 175 2.24 4.58 19.78
CA ASN A 175 2.65 3.34 20.44
C ASN A 175 3.06 2.21 19.48
N ALA A 176 2.93 2.40 18.16
CA ALA A 176 3.38 1.41 17.19
C ALA A 176 4.91 1.45 17.08
N GLU A 177 5.59 0.33 17.36
CA GLU A 177 7.06 0.24 17.31
C GLU A 177 7.59 -0.18 15.93
N SER A 178 6.71 -0.59 15.02
CA SER A 178 7.06 -0.95 13.64
C SER A 178 5.94 -0.63 12.67
N ALA A 179 6.29 -0.52 11.39
CA ALA A 179 5.36 -0.27 10.31
C ALA A 179 5.86 -0.91 9.00
N LEU A 180 4.93 -1.22 8.11
CA LEU A 180 5.25 -1.45 6.70
C LEU A 180 5.23 -0.10 5.97
N VAL A 181 6.34 0.24 5.31
CA VAL A 181 6.46 1.48 4.54
C VAL A 181 6.42 1.13 3.06
N LEU A 182 5.30 1.45 2.42
CA LEU A 182 5.01 1.06 1.03
C LEU A 182 5.32 2.15 0.02
N SER A 183 5.30 3.42 0.44
CA SER A 183 5.65 4.57 -0.39
C SER A 183 6.43 5.58 0.43
N THR A 184 7.42 6.20 -0.20
CA THR A 184 8.20 7.30 0.39
C THR A 184 8.23 8.46 -0.60
N HIS A 185 8.21 9.67 -0.07
CA HIS A 185 8.37 10.88 -0.87
C HIS A 185 9.61 11.62 -0.37
N SER A 186 10.52 11.95 -1.28
CA SER A 186 11.66 12.80 -0.95
C SER A 186 11.17 14.22 -0.76
N LEU A 187 11.46 14.80 0.41
CA LEU A 187 11.32 16.25 0.59
C LEU A 187 12.53 16.91 -0.10
N PRO A 188 12.33 17.85 -1.05
CA PRO A 188 13.42 18.63 -1.58
C PRO A 188 14.10 19.36 -0.42
N GLY A 189 15.41 19.16 -0.27
CA GLY A 189 16.19 19.94 0.69
C GLY A 189 16.17 21.40 0.26
N ALA A 190 15.66 22.30 1.10
CA ALA A 190 16.03 23.71 1.00
C ALA A 190 17.52 23.79 1.33
N VAL A 191 18.32 24.17 0.32
CA VAL A 191 19.72 24.59 0.51
C VAL A 191 19.71 26.05 0.96
#